data_AF-A0AAW5S9B9-F1
#
_entry.id   AF-A0AAW5S9B9-F1
#
_cell.length_a   1.000
_cell.length_b   1.000
_cell.length_c   1.000
_cell.angle_alpha   90.00
_cell.angle_beta   90.00
_cell.angle_gamma   90.00
#
_symmetry.space_group_name_H-M   'P 1'
#
loop_
_entity.id
_entity.type
_entity.pdbx_description
1 polymer ?
#
loop_
_entity_poly.entity_id
_entity_poly.type
_entity_poly.pdbx_seq_one_letter_code
_entity_poly.pdbx_strand_id
1 'polypeptide(L)'
;MNSDIKKIAKWAQSQGWTVSDDTKGYTHFYDPNGDHRAYYPATPSNPYRRMKDLETDLKAAGLQIPPPSKKEQRAKRKETES
;
A
#
# COMPACT_ATOMS: atom_id res chain seq x y z
N MET A 1 -3.44 12.71 -1.07
CA MET A 1 -2.73 11.45 -0.76
C MET A 1 -1.28 11.70 -0.34
N ASN A 2 -0.82 11.10 0.76
CA ASN A 2 0.54 11.33 1.30
C ASN A 2 1.63 10.67 0.42
N SER A 3 2.71 11.41 0.15
CA SER A 3 3.89 10.98 -0.62
C SER A 3 4.58 9.74 -0.05
N ASP A 4 4.58 9.55 1.28
CA ASP A 4 5.23 8.42 1.96
C ASP A 4 4.63 7.08 1.54
N ILE A 5 3.29 7.01 1.48
CA ILE A 5 2.53 5.79 1.18
C ILE A 5 2.16 5.68 -0.30
N LYS A 6 2.48 6.69 -1.12
CA LYS A 6 2.14 6.71 -2.56
C LYS A 6 2.65 5.48 -3.30
N LYS A 7 3.83 4.95 -2.91
CA LYS A 7 4.39 3.71 -3.46
C LYS A 7 3.57 2.48 -3.07
N ILE A 8 3.25 2.35 -1.78
CA ILE A 8 2.47 1.23 -1.23
C ILE A 8 1.07 1.21 -1.82
N ALA A 9 0.43 2.36 -1.91
CA ALA A 9 -0.92 2.45 -2.46
C ALA A 9 -0.99 2.22 -3.96
N LYS A 10 0.00 2.69 -4.74
CA LYS A 10 0.09 2.30 -6.16
C LYS A 10 0.30 0.80 -6.33
N TRP A 11 1.07 0.19 -5.43
CA TRP A 11 1.26 -1.26 -5.40
C TRP A 11 -0.03 -1.99 -5.04
N ALA A 12 -0.73 -1.56 -3.98
CA ALA A 12 -2.01 -2.11 -3.58
C ALA A 12 -3.03 -2.04 -4.73
N GLN A 13 -3.16 -0.87 -5.39
CA GLN A 13 -4.01 -0.73 -6.58
C GLN A 13 -3.62 -1.69 -7.71
N SER A 14 -2.32 -1.91 -7.94
CA SER A 14 -1.83 -2.89 -8.91
C SER A 14 -2.15 -4.35 -8.54
N GLN A 15 -2.51 -4.63 -7.30
CA GLN A 15 -2.94 -5.95 -6.81
C GLN A 15 -4.47 -6.04 -6.68
N GLY A 16 -5.22 -5.06 -7.20
CA GLY A 16 -6.69 -5.02 -7.15
C GLY A 16 -7.28 -4.47 -5.86
N TRP A 17 -6.47 -3.85 -5.00
CA TRP A 17 -6.96 -3.22 -3.78
C TRP A 17 -7.52 -1.84 -4.06
N THR A 18 -8.53 -1.45 -3.28
CA THR A 18 -9.10 -0.10 -3.36
C THR A 18 -8.41 0.80 -2.35
N VAL A 19 -7.94 1.97 -2.80
CA VAL A 19 -7.32 2.98 -1.94
C VAL A 19 -8.10 4.27 -2.08
N SER A 20 -8.57 4.83 -0.97
CA SER A 20 -9.39 6.05 -0.95
C SER A 20 -8.88 7.02 0.11
N ASP A 21 -8.78 8.29 -0.24
CA ASP A 21 -8.52 9.35 0.73
C ASP A 21 -9.82 9.94 1.29
N ASP A 22 -9.88 10.07 2.61
CA ASP A 22 -10.94 10.79 3.30
C ASP A 22 -10.59 12.29 3.36
N THR A 23 -11.62 13.13 3.31
CA THR A 23 -11.62 14.58 3.58
C THR A 23 -10.88 14.98 4.87
N LYS A 24 -10.82 14.08 5.85
CA LYS A 24 -10.07 14.24 7.11
C LYS A 24 -8.56 14.01 6.95
N GLY A 25 -8.08 13.69 5.75
CA GLY A 25 -6.67 13.46 5.44
C GLY A 25 -6.20 12.03 5.71
N TYR A 26 -7.08 11.06 5.90
CA TYR A 26 -6.69 9.66 6.05
C TYR A 26 -6.69 8.96 4.69
N THR A 27 -5.75 8.06 4.46
CA THR A 27 -5.76 7.16 3.31
C THR A 27 -6.15 5.77 3.77
N HIS A 28 -7.29 5.28 3.30
CA HIS A 28 -7.87 3.99 3.62
C HIS A 28 -7.51 2.96 2.56
N PHE A 29 -7.20 1.75 3.00
CA PHE A 29 -6.91 0.60 2.16
C PHE A 29 -8.01 -0.43 2.38
N TYR A 30 -8.64 -0.83 1.29
CA TYR A 30 -9.63 -1.89 1.23
C TYR A 30 -9.08 -3.02 0.38
N ASP A 31 -9.32 -4.24 0.81
CA ASP A 31 -8.95 -5.41 0.03
C ASP A 31 -9.84 -5.56 -1.22
N PRO A 32 -9.52 -6.52 -2.12
CA PRO A 32 -10.34 -6.75 -3.32
C PRO A 32 -11.78 -7.18 -3.03
N ASN A 33 -12.10 -7.63 -1.81
CA ASN A 33 -13.47 -7.95 -1.39
C ASN A 33 -14.24 -6.72 -0.91
N GLY A 34 -13.56 -5.58 -0.74
CA GLY A 34 -14.14 -4.35 -0.22
C GLY A 34 -14.02 -4.18 1.29
N ASP A 35 -13.33 -5.09 1.99
CA ASP A 35 -13.16 -5.01 3.43
C ASP A 35 -12.08 -3.98 3.78
N HIS A 36 -12.37 -3.11 4.75
CA HIS A 36 -11.40 -2.15 5.26
C HIS A 36 -10.29 -2.89 6.03
N ARG A 37 -9.03 -2.71 5.60
CA ARG A 37 -7.88 -3.41 6.19
C ARG A 37 -6.98 -2.50 6.99
N ALA A 38 -6.68 -1.31 6.46
CA ALA A 38 -5.74 -0.41 7.09
C ALA A 38 -6.03 1.05 6.75
N TYR A 39 -5.47 1.96 7.53
CA TYR A 39 -5.51 3.39 7.24
C TYR A 39 -4.19 4.05 7.60
N TYR A 40 -3.89 5.15 6.93
CA TYR A 40 -2.71 5.96 7.20
C TYR A 40 -3.07 7.45 7.24
N PRO A 41 -2.77 8.17 8.33
CA PRO A 41 -3.03 9.61 8.42
C PRO A 41 -2.10 10.41 7.50
N ALA A 42 -2.56 11.54 6.97
CA ALA A 42 -1.73 12.47 6.19
C ALA A 42 -0.58 13.03 7.03
N THR A 43 -0.82 13.30 8.32
CA THR A 43 0.14 13.84 9.28
C THR A 43 0.30 12.90 10.48
N PRO A 44 1.07 11.80 10.34
CA PRO A 44 1.34 10.89 11.44
C PRO A 44 2.25 11.56 12.48
N SER A 45 1.91 11.47 13.78
CA SER A 45 2.80 11.91 14.86
C SER A 45 4.09 11.07 14.96
N ASN A 46 4.06 9.82 14.49
CA ASN A 46 5.23 8.94 14.38
C ASN A 46 5.17 8.16 13.05
N PRO A 47 5.74 8.72 11.95
CA PRO A 47 5.62 8.14 10.61
C PRO A 47 6.25 6.76 10.52
N TYR A 48 7.39 6.53 11.18
CA TYR A 48 8.09 5.25 11.13
C TYR A 48 7.25 4.12 11.73
N ARG A 49 6.68 4.33 12.91
CA ARG A 49 5.83 3.33 13.57
C ARG A 49 4.55 3.09 12.77
N ARG A 50 3.87 4.16 12.35
CA ARG A 50 2.63 4.06 11.56
C ARG A 50 2.84 3.37 10.21
N MET A 51 3.99 3.56 9.57
CA MET A 51 4.32 2.83 8.35
C MET A 51 4.47 1.34 8.61
N LYS A 52 5.16 0.94 9.69
CA LYS A 52 5.29 -0.47 10.06
C LYS A 52 3.96 -1.13 10.41
N ASP A 53 3.09 -0.43 11.14
CA ASP A 53 1.75 -0.91 11.44
C ASP A 53 0.96 -1.13 10.13
N LEU A 54 0.96 -0.13 9.23
CA LEU A 54 0.33 -0.25 7.91
C LEU A 54 0.88 -1.44 7.11
N GLU A 55 2.20 -1.61 7.04
CA GLU A 55 2.83 -2.72 6.33
C GLU A 55 2.43 -4.08 6.93
N THR A 56 2.33 -4.15 8.25
CA THR A 56 1.94 -5.37 8.96
C THR A 56 0.47 -5.72 8.70
N ASP A 57 -0.42 -4.75 8.79
CA ASP A 57 -1.86 -4.94 8.53
C ASP A 57 -2.12 -5.36 7.08
N LEU A 58 -1.47 -4.69 6.13
CA LEU A 58 -1.58 -5.03 4.71
C LEU A 58 -1.03 -6.43 4.42
N LYS A 59 0.10 -6.81 5.05
CA LYS A 59 0.67 -8.16 4.92
C LYS A 59 -0.24 -9.22 5.53
N ALA A 60 -0.83 -8.95 6.69
CA ALA A 60 -1.78 -9.85 7.34
C ALA A 60 -3.03 -10.06 6.49
N ALA A 61 -3.46 -9.03 5.77
CA ALA A 61 -4.58 -9.09 4.84
C ALA A 61 -4.22 -9.62 3.44
N GLY A 62 -2.98 -10.11 3.24
CA GLY A 62 -2.56 -10.84 2.03
C GLY A 62 -1.91 -9.97 0.95
N LEU A 63 -1.69 -8.67 1.19
CA LEU A 63 -0.89 -7.85 0.28
C LEU A 63 0.60 -8.16 0.48
N GLN A 64 1.30 -8.52 -0.59
CA GLN A 64 2.73 -8.78 -0.51
C GLN A 64 3.50 -7.47 -0.26
N ILE A 65 4.00 -7.30 0.98
CA ILE A 65 4.80 -6.15 1.44
C ILE A 65 6.11 -6.67 2.08
N PRO A 66 7.27 -6.01 1.84
CA PRO A 66 7.46 -4.76 1.11
C PRO A 66 7.19 -4.89 -0.40
N PRO A 67 6.70 -3.83 -1.07
CA PRO A 67 6.65 -3.82 -2.52
C PRO A 67 8.07 -4.05 -3.06
N PRO A 68 8.25 -4.95 -4.03
CA PRO A 68 9.58 -5.26 -4.57
C PRO A 68 10.26 -3.97 -5.03
N SER A 69 11.58 -3.87 -4.80
CA SER A 69 12.32 -2.65 -5.13
C SER A 69 12.23 -2.37 -6.64
N LYS A 70 12.45 -1.12 -7.08
CA LYS A 70 12.37 -0.73 -8.52
C LYS A 70 13.15 -1.67 -9.45
N LYS A 71 14.24 -2.28 -8.97
CA LYS A 71 15.05 -3.27 -9.71
C LYS A 71 14.30 -4.60 -9.93
N GLU A 72 13.59 -5.09 -8.92
CA GLU A 72 12.84 -6.34 -8.96
C GLU A 72 11.52 -6.20 -9.74
N GLN A 73 10.85 -5.03 -9.65
CA GLN A 73 9.68 -4.73 -10.49
C GLN A 73 10.03 -4.71 -11.99
N ARG A 74 11.25 -4.28 -12.34
CA ARG A 74 11.72 -4.29 -13.73
C ARG A 74 12.07 -5.69 -14.22
N ALA A 75 12.50 -6.59 -13.32
CA ALA A 75 12.73 -8.00 -13.62
C ALA A 75 11.41 -8.74 -13.89
N LYS A 76 10.39 -8.55 -13.04
CA LYS A 76 9.05 -9.16 -13.26
C LYS A 76 8.38 -8.72 -14.56
N ARG A 77 8.61 -7.47 -15.02
CA ARG A 77 8.12 -7.02 -16.34
C ARG A 77 8.80 -7.72 -17.52
N LYS A 78 10.03 -8.23 -17.36
CA LYS A 78 10.72 -8.99 -18.42
C LYS A 78 10.28 -10.45 -18.46
N GLU A 79 9.96 -11.04 -17.31
CA GLU A 79 9.49 -12.45 -17.24
C GLU A 79 8.08 -12.67 -17.82
N THR A 80 7.25 -11.63 -17.97
CA THR A 80 5.95 -11.77 -18.66
C THR A 80 6.08 -11.66 -20.19
N GLU A 81 7.29 -11.43 -20.71
CA GLU A 81 7.57 -11.20 -22.13
C GLU A 81 8.70 -12.12 -22.64
N SER A 82 8.74 -13.39 -22.18
CA SER A 82 9.68 -14.42 -22.66
C SER A 82 8.96 -15.75 -22.88
#